data_AF-Q030Q5-F1
#
_entry.id   AF-Q030Q5-F1
#
_cell.length_a   1.000
_cell.length_b   1.000
_cell.length_c   1.000
_cell.angle_alpha   90.00
_cell.angle_beta   90.00
_cell.angle_gamma   90.00
#
_symmetry.space_group_name_H-M   'P 1'
#
loop_
_entity.id
_entity.type
_entity.pdbx_description
1 polymer ?
#
loop_
_entity_poly.entity_id
_entity_poly.type
_entity_poly.pdbx_seq_one_letter_code
_entity_poly.pdbx_strand_id
1 'polypeptide(L)'
;MATLTRRFKKPIIIILSVLLLTVIIIFSVSIRNHFLNYNPPKTKRQIEQLVKASADNPKTRFVTDGQHYQRNLFVSDIHGRLPGLKKTLTEIHFSKSDRLFVLGDSIDHGRFGFDVLLYLLKTLPDAGYHVTVMMGNHEQMWSELASDGKTDAEQLSNAIGTIDIYEGAPPNGWQYSIENWK
;
A
#
# COMPACT_ATOMS: atom_id res chain seq x y z
N MET A 1 1.90 -43.37 -54.59
CA MET A 1 2.55 -42.55 -53.56
C MET A 1 2.14 -41.06 -53.58
N ALA A 2 1.93 -40.42 -54.76
CA ALA A 2 1.60 -38.98 -54.84
C ALA A 2 0.15 -38.58 -54.47
N THR A 3 -0.79 -39.52 -54.42
CA THR A 3 -2.22 -39.26 -54.15
C THR A 3 -2.56 -39.25 -52.66
N LEU A 4 -1.82 -39.99 -51.82
CA LEU A 4 -2.06 -40.10 -50.38
C LEU A 4 -1.67 -38.82 -49.63
N THR A 5 -0.62 -38.13 -50.09
CA THR A 5 -0.14 -36.87 -49.51
C THR A 5 -1.06 -35.67 -49.79
N ARG A 6 -1.95 -35.73 -50.80
CA ARG A 6 -2.89 -34.64 -51.09
C ARG A 6 -4.06 -34.59 -50.10
N ARG A 7 -4.43 -35.73 -49.51
CA ARG A 7 -5.59 -35.88 -48.60
C ARG A 7 -5.34 -35.29 -47.21
N PHE A 8 -4.09 -35.30 -46.74
CA PHE A 8 -3.70 -34.78 -45.42
C PHE A 8 -3.24 -33.32 -45.43
N LYS A 9 -2.92 -32.72 -46.58
CA LYS A 9 -2.48 -31.32 -46.67
C LYS A 9 -3.54 -30.31 -46.19
N LYS A 10 -4.80 -30.51 -46.56
CA LYS A 10 -5.90 -29.62 -46.16
C LYS A 10 -6.13 -29.58 -44.64
N PRO A 11 -6.29 -30.71 -43.93
CA PRO A 11 -6.45 -30.68 -42.46
C PRO A 11 -5.20 -30.15 -41.75
N ILE A 12 -3.99 -30.44 -42.24
CA ILE A 12 -2.75 -29.88 -41.70
C ILE A 12 -2.72 -28.35 -41.82
N ILE A 13 -3.10 -27.80 -42.97
CA ILE A 13 -3.18 -26.35 -43.18
C ILE A 13 -4.19 -25.73 -42.22
N ILE A 14 -5.37 -26.34 -42.05
CA ILE A 14 -6.39 -25.84 -41.12
C ILE A 14 -5.86 -25.82 -39.67
N ILE A 15 -5.22 -26.90 -39.23
CA ILE A 15 -4.63 -26.99 -37.88
C ILE A 15 -3.55 -25.92 -37.67
N LEU A 16 -2.66 -25.74 -38.65
CA LEU A 16 -1.62 -24.70 -38.60
C LEU A 16 -2.23 -23.30 -38.59
N SER A 17 -3.30 -23.05 -39.36
CA SER A 17 -4.02 -21.77 -39.36
C SER A 17 -4.69 -21.48 -38.02
N VAL A 18 -5.30 -22.48 -37.38
CA VAL A 18 -5.90 -22.33 -36.04
C VAL A 18 -4.82 -22.05 -35.00
N LEU A 19 -3.70 -22.78 -35.03
CA LEU A 19 -2.57 -22.53 -34.13
C LEU A 19 -2.00 -21.11 -34.30
N LEU A 20 -1.77 -20.68 -35.54
CA LEU A 20 -1.31 -19.32 -35.82
C LEU A 20 -2.29 -18.26 -35.29
N LEU A 21 -3.59 -18.45 -35.52
CA LEU A 21 -4.62 -17.55 -35.01
C LEU A 21 -4.62 -17.48 -33.48
N THR A 22 -4.47 -18.63 -32.80
CA THR A 22 -4.39 -18.65 -31.33
C THR A 22 -3.17 -17.91 -30.80
N VAL A 23 -2.01 -18.06 -31.44
CA VAL A 23 -0.79 -17.32 -31.08
C VAL A 23 -0.98 -15.81 -31.28
N ILE A 24 -1.60 -15.40 -32.39
CA ILE A 24 -1.92 -13.99 -32.65
C ILE A 24 -2.85 -13.43 -31.57
N ILE A 25 -3.88 -14.19 -31.18
CA ILE A 25 -4.82 -13.77 -30.12
C ILE A 25 -4.08 -13.61 -28.79
N ILE A 26 -3.28 -14.61 -28.37
CA ILE A 26 -2.51 -14.55 -27.12
C ILE A 26 -1.55 -13.37 -27.14
N PHE A 27 -0.82 -13.17 -28.24
CA PHE A 27 0.11 -12.05 -28.39
C PHE A 27 -0.61 -10.70 -28.37
N SER A 28 -1.80 -10.61 -28.98
CA SER A 28 -2.63 -9.38 -28.95
C SER A 28 -3.12 -9.04 -27.54
N VAL A 29 -3.48 -10.04 -26.74
CA VAL A 29 -3.86 -9.87 -25.33
C VAL A 29 -2.65 -9.49 -24.50
N SER A 30 -1.49 -10.11 -24.74
CA SER A 30 -0.22 -9.79 -24.05
C SER A 30 0.25 -8.36 -24.33
N ILE A 31 0.24 -7.93 -25.60
CA ILE A 31 0.57 -6.54 -25.98
C ILE A 31 -0.41 -5.58 -25.32
N ARG A 32 -1.72 -5.88 -25.39
CA ARG A 32 -2.75 -5.05 -24.78
C ARG A 32 -2.49 -4.90 -23.28
N ASN A 33 -2.22 -5.98 -22.54
CA ASN A 33 -1.92 -5.90 -21.11
C ASN A 33 -0.66 -5.08 -20.81
N HIS A 34 0.36 -5.16 -21.66
CA HIS A 34 1.58 -4.37 -21.48
C HIS A 34 1.36 -2.87 -21.75
N PHE A 35 0.52 -2.51 -22.71
CA PHE A 35 0.20 -1.12 -23.05
C PHE A 35 -0.89 -0.50 -22.17
N LEU A 36 -1.84 -1.29 -21.64
CA LEU A 36 -2.96 -0.77 -20.84
C LEU A 36 -2.54 -0.25 -19.45
N ASN A 37 -1.36 -0.64 -18.96
CA ASN A 37 -0.83 -0.12 -17.69
C ASN A 37 0.03 1.14 -17.86
N TYR A 38 0.17 1.66 -19.09
CA TYR A 38 0.84 2.93 -19.30
C TYR A 38 -0.09 4.09 -18.92
N ASN A 39 0.26 4.81 -17.86
CA ASN A 39 -0.42 6.04 -17.46
C ASN A 39 0.37 7.24 -18.03
N PRO A 40 -0.01 7.79 -19.20
CA PRO A 40 0.76 8.88 -19.82
C PRO A 40 0.80 10.13 -18.93
N PRO A 41 1.84 10.97 -19.07
CA PRO A 41 1.88 12.29 -18.47
C PRO A 41 0.62 13.08 -18.84
N LYS A 42 0.02 13.75 -17.85
CA LYS A 42 -1.24 14.48 -18.03
C LYS A 42 -0.96 15.93 -18.35
N THR A 43 -1.79 16.52 -19.20
CA THR A 43 -1.80 17.96 -19.40
C THR A 43 -2.27 18.68 -18.14
N LYS A 44 -1.91 19.96 -17.99
CA LYS A 44 -2.38 20.81 -16.88
C LYS A 44 -3.90 20.75 -16.69
N ARG A 45 -4.66 20.86 -17.78
CA ARG A 45 -6.13 20.81 -17.76
C ARG A 45 -6.67 19.48 -17.24
N GLN A 46 -6.05 18.36 -17.64
CA GLN A 46 -6.42 17.04 -17.14
C GLN A 46 -6.10 16.89 -15.65
N ILE A 47 -4.97 17.43 -15.20
CA ILE A 47 -4.62 17.46 -13.77
C ILE A 47 -5.65 18.27 -12.99
N GLU A 48 -6.00 19.48 -13.46
CA GLU A 48 -7.02 20.33 -12.82
C GLU A 48 -8.38 19.63 -12.74
N GLN A 49 -8.79 18.93 -13.79
CA GLN A 49 -10.03 18.15 -13.79
C GLN A 49 -9.99 17.00 -12.79
N LEU A 50 -8.87 16.30 -12.66
CA LEU A 50 -8.70 15.23 -11.66
C LEU A 50 -8.66 15.77 -10.24
N VAL A 51 -7.99 16.90 -10.00
CA VAL A 51 -7.97 17.56 -8.70
C VAL A 51 -9.38 17.99 -8.31
N LYS A 52 -10.13 18.59 -9.24
CA LYS A 52 -11.54 18.96 -9.00
C LYS A 52 -12.40 17.72 -8.72
N ALA A 53 -12.28 16.68 -9.54
CA ALA A 53 -13.03 15.44 -9.34
C ALA A 53 -12.68 14.75 -8.01
N SER A 54 -11.42 14.84 -7.57
CA SER A 54 -10.98 14.37 -6.26
C SER A 54 -11.57 15.22 -5.14
N ALA A 55 -11.54 16.55 -5.25
CA ALA A 55 -12.12 17.44 -4.25
C ALA A 55 -13.64 17.25 -4.10
N ASP A 56 -14.34 17.01 -5.21
CA ASP A 56 -15.79 16.75 -5.26
C ASP A 56 -16.15 15.31 -4.86
N ASN A 57 -15.17 14.42 -4.66
CA ASN A 57 -15.42 13.03 -4.33
C ASN A 57 -15.99 12.92 -2.90
N PRO A 58 -17.11 12.20 -2.67
CA PRO A 58 -17.68 12.03 -1.33
C PRO A 58 -16.76 11.28 -0.36
N LYS A 59 -15.73 10.57 -0.85
CA LYS A 59 -14.68 9.96 -0.03
C LYS A 59 -13.63 10.98 0.44
N THR A 60 -13.51 12.13 -0.23
CA THR A 60 -12.61 13.21 0.19
C THR A 60 -13.23 13.91 1.38
N ARG A 61 -12.63 13.70 2.55
CA ARG A 61 -13.03 14.37 3.79
C ARG A 61 -12.21 15.64 3.95
N PHE A 62 -12.88 16.79 3.82
CA PHE A 62 -12.35 18.02 4.37
C PHE A 62 -12.36 17.89 5.89
N VAL A 63 -11.18 17.91 6.47
CA VAL A 63 -11.05 17.75 7.92
C VAL A 63 -11.34 19.11 8.57
N THR A 64 -12.62 19.35 8.82
CA THR A 64 -13.14 20.51 9.56
C THR A 64 -14.07 19.97 10.63
N ASP A 65 -13.75 20.24 11.88
CA ASP A 65 -14.48 19.80 13.08
C ASP A 65 -14.99 21.00 13.91
N GLY A 66 -14.91 22.21 13.35
CA GLY A 66 -15.31 23.45 14.01
C GLY A 66 -14.44 23.85 15.21
N GLN A 67 -13.35 23.13 15.49
CA GLN A 67 -12.42 23.44 16.57
C GLN A 67 -11.33 24.41 16.11
N HIS A 68 -10.95 25.31 17.01
CA HIS A 68 -9.83 26.23 16.78
C HIS A 68 -8.54 25.65 17.35
N TYR A 69 -7.70 25.12 16.46
CA TYR A 69 -6.35 24.66 16.80
C TYR A 69 -5.33 25.80 16.70
N GLN A 70 -4.30 25.75 17.53
CA GLN A 70 -3.17 26.68 17.47
C GLN A 70 -2.22 26.33 16.32
N ARG A 71 -1.95 25.04 16.10
CA ARG A 71 -1.05 24.55 15.05
C ARG A 71 -1.61 23.29 14.39
N ASN A 72 -1.43 23.19 13.09
CA ASN A 72 -1.58 21.94 12.35
C ASN A 72 -0.18 21.39 12.06
N LEU A 73 0.08 20.17 12.54
CA LEU A 73 1.36 19.49 12.39
C LEU A 73 1.18 18.31 11.44
N PHE A 74 2.08 18.19 10.48
CA PHE A 74 2.05 17.13 9.48
C PHE A 74 3.33 16.30 9.62
N VAL A 75 3.17 14.99 9.77
CA VAL A 75 4.27 14.03 9.91
C VAL A 75 4.14 13.00 8.79
N SER A 76 5.18 12.91 7.97
CA SER A 76 5.34 11.85 6.97
C SER A 76 5.90 10.57 7.63
N ASP A 77 6.17 9.57 6.80
CA ASP A 77 6.63 8.21 7.08
C ASP A 77 7.31 8.04 8.45
N ILE A 78 6.75 7.14 9.28
CA ILE A 78 7.25 6.83 10.62
C ILE A 78 7.95 5.47 10.63
N HIS A 79 7.44 4.52 9.83
CA HIS A 79 8.03 3.20 9.65
C HIS A 79 8.44 2.51 10.96
N GLY A 80 7.47 2.35 11.87
CA GLY A 80 7.68 1.65 13.14
C GLY A 80 8.70 2.29 14.10
N ARG A 81 9.10 3.55 13.90
CA ARG A 81 10.05 4.27 14.77
C ARG A 81 9.36 5.02 15.91
N LEU A 82 8.64 4.28 16.77
CA LEU A 82 7.90 4.88 17.90
C LEU A 82 8.76 5.77 18.82
N PRO A 83 10.00 5.41 19.23
CA PRO A 83 10.81 6.29 20.06
C PRO A 83 11.14 7.62 19.37
N GLY A 84 11.39 7.58 18.05
CA GLY A 84 11.64 8.76 17.23
C GLY A 84 10.43 9.68 17.20
N LEU A 85 9.25 9.13 16.91
CA LEU A 85 7.99 9.86 16.95
C LEU A 85 7.75 10.54 18.30
N LYS A 86 7.88 9.80 19.42
CA LYS A 86 7.68 10.34 20.77
C LYS A 86 8.67 11.46 21.10
N LYS A 87 9.93 11.29 20.73
CA LYS A 87 10.97 12.31 20.92
C LYS A 87 10.62 13.58 20.12
N THR A 88 10.28 13.45 18.85
CA THR A 88 9.90 14.59 18.00
C THR A 88 8.68 15.33 18.55
N LEU A 89 7.61 14.62 18.95
CA LEU A 89 6.43 15.24 19.54
C LEU A 89 6.75 15.99 20.84
N THR A 90 7.69 15.48 21.63
CA THR A 90 8.18 16.15 22.84
C THR A 90 8.93 17.43 22.49
N GLU A 91 9.89 17.37 21.56
CA GLU A 91 10.75 18.50 21.19
C GLU A 91 9.96 19.67 20.57
N ILE A 92 8.92 19.37 19.80
CA ILE A 92 8.04 20.41 19.22
C ILE A 92 6.94 20.88 20.19
N HIS A 93 6.95 20.36 21.43
CA HIS A 93 5.97 20.65 22.48
C HIS A 93 4.54 20.38 21.98
N PHE A 94 4.30 19.20 21.40
CA PHE A 94 2.98 18.80 20.92
C PHE A 94 1.97 18.76 22.07
N SER A 95 0.81 19.39 21.87
CA SER A 95 -0.18 19.62 22.90
C SER A 95 -1.62 19.39 22.39
N LYS A 96 -2.60 19.45 23.29
CA LYS A 96 -4.02 19.26 22.95
C LYS A 96 -4.63 20.46 22.20
N SER A 97 -3.96 21.61 22.18
CA SER A 97 -4.36 22.74 21.32
C SER A 97 -3.85 22.58 19.89
N ASP A 98 -3.04 21.56 19.61
CA ASP A 98 -2.55 21.24 18.28
C ASP A 98 -3.36 20.11 17.64
N ARG A 99 -3.24 20.02 16.32
CA ARG A 99 -3.76 18.92 15.53
C ARG A 99 -2.63 18.23 14.78
N LEU A 100 -2.53 16.92 14.93
CA LEU A 100 -1.53 16.09 14.26
C LEU A 100 -2.16 15.32 13.10
N PHE A 101 -1.55 15.44 11.93
CA PHE A 101 -1.84 14.64 10.74
C PHE A 101 -0.65 13.74 10.43
N VAL A 102 -0.88 12.43 10.40
CA VAL A 102 0.10 11.43 9.95
C VAL A 102 -0.27 11.03 8.52
N LEU A 103 0.67 11.17 7.60
CA LEU A 103 0.42 11.10 6.15
C LEU A 103 0.51 9.69 5.56
N GLY A 104 0.59 8.65 6.39
CA GLY A 104 0.74 7.25 5.99
C GLY A 104 2.08 6.66 6.44
N ASP A 105 2.33 5.41 6.06
CA ASP A 105 3.59 4.69 6.22
C ASP A 105 4.10 4.73 7.67
N SER A 106 3.17 4.46 8.58
CA SER A 106 3.38 4.35 10.01
C SER A 106 3.97 3.00 10.42
N ILE A 107 3.68 1.96 9.65
CA ILE A 107 4.16 0.59 9.86
C ILE A 107 5.33 0.23 8.94
N ASP A 108 5.80 -1.02 9.08
CA ASP A 108 6.95 -1.60 8.37
C ASP A 108 8.30 -0.96 8.69
N HIS A 109 9.37 -1.67 8.35
CA HIS A 109 10.79 -1.31 8.49
C HIS A 109 11.31 -1.06 9.92
N GLY A 110 10.48 -0.69 10.88
CA GLY A 110 10.85 -0.47 12.27
C GLY A 110 10.28 -1.51 13.23
N ARG A 111 10.95 -1.63 14.38
CA ARG A 111 10.65 -2.62 15.45
C ARG A 111 9.24 -2.52 16.04
N PHE A 112 8.57 -1.37 15.88
CA PHE A 112 7.38 -1.00 16.67
C PHE A 112 6.19 -0.60 15.78
N GLY A 113 6.04 -1.18 14.58
CA GLY A 113 4.97 -0.83 13.63
C GLY A 113 3.57 -0.79 14.26
N PHE A 114 3.15 -1.87 14.93
CA PHE A 114 1.85 -1.92 15.60
C PHE A 114 1.77 -1.00 16.82
N ASP A 115 2.86 -0.82 17.57
CA ASP A 115 2.87 0.11 18.70
C ASP A 115 2.72 1.57 18.24
N VAL A 116 3.25 1.92 17.06
CA VAL A 116 3.02 3.23 16.43
C VAL A 116 1.53 3.42 16.15
N LEU A 117 0.87 2.44 15.52
CA LEU A 117 -0.57 2.52 15.26
C LEU A 117 -1.37 2.61 16.57
N LEU A 118 -1.06 1.78 17.57
CA LEU A 118 -1.71 1.83 18.88
C LEU A 118 -1.54 3.19 19.54
N TYR A 119 -0.34 3.75 19.48
CA TYR A 119 -0.05 5.05 20.05
C TYR A 119 -0.83 6.19 19.37
N LEU A 120 -0.86 6.19 18.03
CA LEU A 120 -1.51 7.22 17.23
C LEU A 120 -3.04 7.13 17.24
N LEU A 121 -3.59 5.92 17.14
CA LEU A 121 -5.03 5.68 16.98
C LEU A 121 -5.77 5.52 18.31
N LYS A 122 -5.06 5.21 19.39
CA LYS A 122 -5.66 4.96 20.71
C LYS A 122 -5.05 5.81 21.81
N THR A 123 -3.75 5.65 22.09
CA THR A 123 -3.13 6.30 23.26
C THR A 123 -3.25 7.82 23.24
N LEU A 124 -2.94 8.47 22.12
CA LEU A 124 -3.06 9.92 21.98
C LEU A 124 -4.53 10.40 22.00
N PRO A 125 -5.46 9.81 21.21
CA PRO A 125 -6.89 10.14 21.29
C PRO A 125 -7.50 9.96 22.68
N ASP A 126 -7.22 8.85 23.38
CA ASP A 126 -7.73 8.58 24.73
C ASP A 126 -7.23 9.62 25.75
N ALA A 127 -6.02 10.17 25.53
CA ALA A 127 -5.47 11.27 26.31
C ALA A 127 -6.04 12.65 25.91
N GLY A 128 -6.90 12.72 24.89
CA GLY A 128 -7.56 13.94 24.41
C GLY A 128 -6.73 14.75 23.40
N TYR A 129 -5.77 14.12 22.72
CA TYR A 129 -5.06 14.76 21.61
C TYR A 129 -5.84 14.58 20.30
N HIS A 130 -5.70 15.56 19.40
CA HIS A 130 -6.35 15.53 18.10
C HIS A 130 -5.42 14.96 17.04
N VAL A 131 -5.62 13.68 16.69
CA VAL A 131 -4.79 12.95 15.74
C VAL A 131 -5.64 12.45 14.58
N THR A 132 -5.14 12.60 13.36
CA THR A 132 -5.70 12.01 12.15
C THR A 132 -4.60 11.23 11.44
N VAL A 133 -4.83 9.94 11.21
CA VAL A 133 -3.88 9.05 10.54
C VAL A 133 -4.44 8.69 9.17
N MET A 134 -3.69 8.97 8.12
CA MET A 134 -3.98 8.53 6.76
C MET A 134 -3.40 7.13 6.54
N MET A 135 -3.99 6.40 5.60
CA MET A 135 -3.47 5.10 5.17
C MET A 135 -2.41 5.33 4.09
N GLY A 136 -1.19 4.88 4.32
CA GLY A 136 -0.12 4.82 3.31
C GLY A 136 -0.16 3.52 2.50
N ASN A 137 0.77 3.37 1.56
CA ASN A 137 0.85 2.15 0.75
C ASN A 137 1.28 0.94 1.59
N HIS A 138 2.06 1.15 2.65
CA HIS A 138 2.44 0.07 3.56
C HIS A 138 1.26 -0.46 4.37
N GLU A 139 0.44 0.43 4.95
CA GLU A 139 -0.80 0.00 5.62
C GLU A 139 -1.79 -0.65 4.65
N GLN A 140 -1.90 -0.13 3.43
CA GLN A 140 -2.76 -0.73 2.40
C GLN A 140 -2.29 -2.15 2.06
N MET A 141 -0.99 -2.35 1.81
CA MET A 141 -0.44 -3.67 1.50
C MET A 141 -0.74 -4.66 2.62
N TRP A 142 -0.56 -4.25 3.88
CA TRP A 142 -0.93 -5.07 5.04
C TRP A 142 -2.42 -5.39 5.10
N SER A 143 -3.28 -4.40 4.86
CA SER A 143 -4.74 -4.61 4.85
C SER A 143 -5.16 -5.59 3.76
N GLU A 144 -4.52 -5.53 2.58
CA GLU A 144 -4.76 -6.46 1.47
C GLU A 144 -4.30 -7.87 1.83
N LEU A 145 -3.10 -8.02 2.41
CA LEU A 145 -2.60 -9.31 2.90
C LEU A 145 -3.54 -9.95 3.94
N ALA A 146 -4.14 -9.14 4.81
CA ALA A 146 -5.10 -9.61 5.80
C ALA A 146 -6.44 -10.04 5.18
N SER A 147 -6.84 -9.37 4.11
CA SER A 147 -8.09 -9.65 3.39
C SER A 147 -8.04 -10.94 2.57
N ASP A 148 -6.83 -11.38 2.17
CA ASP A 148 -6.60 -12.61 1.40
C ASP A 148 -6.74 -13.90 2.22
N GLY A 149 -7.17 -13.82 3.49
CA GLY A 149 -7.35 -14.99 4.37
C GLY A 149 -6.03 -15.64 4.81
N LYS A 150 -4.91 -14.95 4.62
CA LYS A 150 -3.62 -15.35 5.19
C LYS A 150 -3.72 -15.32 6.71
N THR A 151 -3.12 -16.31 7.35
CA THR A 151 -3.07 -16.35 8.82
C THR A 151 -2.28 -15.17 9.36
N ASP A 152 -2.56 -14.74 10.60
CA ASP A 152 -1.80 -13.66 11.28
C ASP A 152 -0.29 -13.94 11.25
N ALA A 153 0.11 -15.21 11.33
CA ALA A 153 1.50 -15.66 11.23
C ALA A 153 2.12 -15.44 9.83
N GLU A 154 1.37 -15.69 8.75
CA GLU A 154 1.83 -15.46 7.38
C GLU A 154 1.91 -13.96 7.06
N GLN A 155 0.96 -13.16 7.57
CA GLN A 155 1.01 -11.71 7.44
C GLN A 155 2.24 -11.14 8.16
N LEU A 156 2.47 -11.56 9.40
CA LEU A 156 3.61 -11.16 10.21
C LEU A 156 4.94 -11.60 9.59
N SER A 157 5.04 -12.83 9.08
CA SER A 157 6.25 -13.35 8.44
C SER A 157 6.64 -12.59 7.17
N ASN A 158 5.67 -12.13 6.36
CA ASN A 158 5.95 -11.37 5.14
C ASN A 158 6.45 -9.95 5.44
N ALA A 159 5.93 -9.34 6.50
CA ALA A 159 6.40 -8.05 6.97
C ALA A 159 7.79 -8.12 7.61
N ILE A 160 8.04 -9.16 8.42
CA ILE A 160 9.38 -9.45 8.98
C ILE A 160 10.37 -9.72 7.85
N GLY A 161 10.00 -10.53 6.85
CA GLY A 161 10.86 -10.83 5.70
C GLY A 161 11.25 -9.56 4.92
N THR A 162 10.35 -8.58 4.83
CA THR A 162 10.63 -7.28 4.21
C THR A 162 11.57 -6.44 5.08
N ILE A 163 11.43 -6.49 6.42
CA ILE A 163 12.34 -5.83 7.37
C ILE A 163 13.76 -6.43 7.31
N ASP A 164 13.88 -7.76 7.28
CA ASP A 164 15.16 -8.47 7.27
C ASP A 164 15.99 -8.22 5.99
N ILE A 165 15.31 -8.09 4.83
CA ILE A 165 15.96 -7.80 3.53
C ILE A 165 16.61 -6.40 3.54
N TYR A 166 16.03 -5.42 4.22
CA TYR A 166 16.52 -4.04 4.19
C TYR A 166 17.51 -3.70 5.31
N GLU A 167 17.45 -4.36 6.48
CA GLU A 167 18.37 -4.09 7.60
C GLU A 167 19.56 -5.07 7.70
N GLY A 168 19.60 -6.15 6.90
CA GLY A 168 20.70 -7.13 6.95
C GLY A 168 20.80 -7.87 8.30
N ALA A 169 19.68 -8.03 9.01
CA ALA A 169 19.65 -8.58 10.35
C ALA A 169 19.86 -10.11 10.36
N PRO A 170 20.62 -10.67 11.33
CA PRO A 170 20.84 -12.11 11.42
C PRO A 170 19.57 -12.87 11.84
N PRO A 171 19.44 -14.17 11.49
CA PRO A 171 18.17 -14.95 11.48
C PRO A 171 17.49 -15.18 12.85
N ASN A 172 18.04 -14.65 13.93
CA ASN A 172 17.68 -14.96 15.32
C ASN A 172 17.52 -13.71 16.20
N GLY A 173 17.29 -12.53 15.61
CA GLY A 173 17.36 -11.24 16.29
C GLY A 173 16.08 -10.67 16.93
N TRP A 174 14.96 -11.40 17.03
CA TRP A 174 13.69 -10.80 17.46
C TRP A 174 12.90 -11.68 18.44
N GLN A 175 13.10 -11.43 19.73
CA GLN A 175 12.15 -11.84 20.76
C GLN A 175 10.94 -10.90 20.69
N TYR A 176 9.86 -11.37 20.07
CA TYR A 176 8.53 -10.80 20.24
C TYR A 176 8.10 -11.02 21.68
N SER A 177 8.00 -9.95 22.47
CA SER A 177 7.29 -10.02 23.74
C SER A 177 5.78 -10.01 23.46
N ILE A 178 5.22 -11.21 23.28
CA ILE A 178 3.79 -11.52 23.45
C ILE A 178 3.36 -11.34 24.93
N GLU A 179 4.31 -11.17 25.86
CA GLU A 179 4.05 -11.07 27.30
C GLU A 179 3.23 -9.83 27.73
N ASN A 180 3.05 -8.83 26.86
CA ASN A 180 2.21 -7.66 27.12
C ASN A 180 0.76 -7.79 26.58
N TRP A 181 0.37 -8.97 26.11
CA TRP A 181 -0.99 -9.26 25.61
C TRP A 181 -1.77 -10.18 26.55
N LYS A 182 -1.87 -9.75 27.82
CA LYS A 182 -2.89 -10.18 28.79
C LYS A 182 -3.54 -8.96 29.42
#